data_AF-A0A521DUC5-F1
#
_entry.id   AF-A0A521DUC5-F1
#
_cell.length_a   1.000
_cell.length_b   1.000
_cell.length_c   1.000
_cell.angle_alpha   90.00
_cell.angle_beta   90.00
_cell.angle_gamma   90.00
#
_symmetry.space_group_name_H-M   'P 1'
#
loop_
_entity.id
_entity.type
_entity.pdbx_description
1 polymer ?
#
loop_
_entity_poly.entity_id
_entity_poly.type
_entity_poly.pdbx_seq_one_letter_code
_entity_poly.pdbx_strand_id
1 'polypeptide(L)'
;MGSLFKRAFRRKKITDKEYFSRLIIYIHNNPVHHGFVEDINDWPHSSWQAYVTDRSTKINRAEGVEWFGEREVFEQLHQNLDRRNFVSVFEE
;
A
#
# COMPACT_ATOMS: atom_id res chain seq x y z
N MET A 1 -24.77 -23.74 -2.94
CA MET A 1 -23.40 -23.47 -3.43
C MET A 1 -23.24 -21.96 -3.57
N GLY A 2 -22.34 -21.35 -2.81
CA GLY A 2 -22.09 -19.90 -2.81
C GLY A 2 -21.07 -19.48 -3.88
N SER A 3 -21.08 -18.19 -4.23
CA SER A 3 -20.11 -17.57 -5.15
C SER A 3 -18.81 -17.23 -4.41
N LEU A 4 -17.66 -17.62 -4.96
CA LEU A 4 -16.34 -17.24 -4.44
C LEU A 4 -16.10 -15.72 -4.53
N PHE A 5 -16.61 -15.07 -5.59
CA PHE A 5 -16.41 -13.65 -5.83
C PHE A 5 -17.60 -12.82 -5.30
N LYS A 6 -17.28 -11.64 -4.74
CA LYS A 6 -18.29 -10.61 -4.49
C LYS A 6 -18.73 -10.01 -5.83
N ARG A 7 -20.05 -9.93 -6.06
CA ARG A 7 -20.63 -9.43 -7.32
C ARG A 7 -20.43 -7.93 -7.55
N ALA A 8 -20.34 -7.15 -6.49
CA ALA A 8 -20.12 -5.71 -6.54
C ALA A 8 -18.92 -5.33 -5.67
N PHE A 9 -18.03 -4.50 -6.20
CA PHE A 9 -16.89 -3.92 -5.50
C PHE A 9 -17.13 -2.42 -5.31
N ARG A 10 -16.75 -1.91 -4.13
CA ARG A 10 -16.73 -0.47 -3.88
C ARG A 10 -15.64 0.17 -4.74
N ARG A 11 -15.92 1.36 -5.28
CA ARG A 11 -14.99 2.17 -6.07
C ARG A 11 -15.05 3.59 -5.56
N LYS A 12 -13.90 4.19 -5.27
CA LYS A 12 -13.78 5.60 -4.89
C LYS A 12 -12.89 6.27 -5.93
N LYS A 13 -13.39 7.34 -6.55
CA LYS A 13 -12.60 8.12 -7.51
C LYS A 13 -11.50 8.84 -6.75
N ILE A 14 -10.29 8.78 -7.28
CA ILE A 14 -9.13 9.51 -6.76
C ILE A 14 -9.07 10.85 -7.48
N THR A 15 -9.16 11.92 -6.72
CA THR A 15 -9.14 13.30 -7.24
C THR A 15 -8.02 14.14 -6.65
N ASP A 16 -7.27 13.58 -5.71
CA ASP A 16 -6.32 14.25 -4.85
C ASP A 16 -5.04 13.42 -4.79
N LYS A 17 -3.88 14.06 -4.98
CA LYS A 17 -2.59 13.36 -5.08
C LYS A 17 -2.12 12.87 -3.71
N GLU A 18 -2.39 13.64 -2.68
CA GLU A 18 -2.06 13.32 -1.30
C GLU A 18 -2.85 12.09 -0.84
N TYR A 19 -4.14 12.02 -1.17
CA TYR A 19 -4.96 10.83 -0.95
C TYR A 19 -4.43 9.62 -1.71
N PHE A 20 -3.97 9.80 -2.96
CA PHE A 20 -3.39 8.72 -3.76
C PHE A 20 -2.15 8.11 -3.08
N SER A 21 -1.21 8.95 -2.63
CA SER A 21 -0.01 8.48 -1.93
C SER A 21 -0.36 7.79 -0.59
N ARG A 22 -1.34 8.31 0.16
CA ARG A 22 -1.85 7.65 1.38
C ARG A 22 -2.49 6.30 1.08
N LEU A 23 -3.23 6.17 -0.02
CA LEU A 23 -3.86 4.92 -0.43
C LEU A 23 -2.82 3.84 -0.73
N ILE A 24 -1.70 4.19 -1.36
CA ILE A 24 -0.60 3.24 -1.63
C ILE A 24 0.02 2.76 -0.31
N ILE A 25 0.30 3.69 0.62
CA ILE A 25 0.80 3.34 1.97
C ILE A 25 -0.16 2.37 2.68
N TYR A 26 -1.47 2.65 2.60
CA TYR A 26 -2.51 1.78 3.17
C TYR A 26 -2.45 0.38 2.57
N ILE A 27 -2.46 0.26 1.24
CA ILE A 27 -2.44 -1.03 0.54
C ILE A 27 -1.22 -1.87 0.95
N HIS A 28 -0.04 -1.26 1.02
CA HIS A 28 1.17 -1.96 1.44
C HIS A 28 1.15 -2.37 2.93
N ASN A 29 0.45 -1.60 3.79
CA ASN A 29 0.31 -1.89 5.21
C ASN A 29 -0.91 -2.80 5.56
N ASN A 30 -1.82 -3.06 4.62
CA ASN A 30 -2.98 -3.93 4.84
C ASN A 30 -2.67 -5.29 5.49
N PRO A 31 -1.60 -6.01 5.09
CA PRO A 31 -1.26 -7.29 5.72
C PRO A 31 -0.98 -7.15 7.22
N VAL A 32 -0.31 -6.06 7.60
CA VAL A 32 0.04 -5.80 9.00
C VAL A 32 -1.17 -5.29 9.78
N HIS A 33 -1.96 -4.40 9.18
CA HIS A 33 -3.20 -3.89 9.75
C HIS A 33 -4.18 -5.02 10.09
N HIS A 34 -4.35 -5.98 9.19
CA HIS A 34 -5.22 -7.14 9.42
C HIS A 34 -4.55 -8.28 10.22
N GLY A 35 -3.33 -8.06 10.74
CA GLY A 35 -2.65 -9.00 11.63
C GLY A 35 -2.12 -10.28 10.96
N PHE A 36 -1.89 -10.27 9.64
CA PHE A 36 -1.30 -11.41 8.94
C PHE A 36 0.21 -11.52 9.16
N VAL A 37 0.88 -10.39 9.36
CA VAL A 37 2.32 -10.25 9.62
C VAL A 37 2.56 -9.10 10.59
N GLU A 38 3.74 -9.02 11.21
CA GLU A 38 4.12 -7.92 12.11
C GLU A 38 4.82 -6.77 11.35
N ASP A 39 5.52 -7.09 10.26
CA ASP A 39 6.24 -6.16 9.39
C ASP A 39 5.77 -6.29 7.92
N ILE A 40 5.68 -5.17 7.21
CA ILE A 40 5.34 -5.14 5.77
C ILE A 40 6.35 -5.91 4.91
N ASN A 41 7.59 -6.02 5.38
CA ASN A 41 8.66 -6.77 4.72
C ASN A 41 8.42 -8.28 4.73
N ASP A 42 7.61 -8.79 5.66
CA ASP A 42 7.32 -10.22 5.79
C ASP A 42 6.18 -10.68 4.87
N TRP A 43 5.50 -9.75 4.19
CA TRP A 43 4.41 -10.08 3.27
C TRP A 43 4.90 -10.22 1.82
N PRO A 44 4.96 -11.45 1.26
CA PRO A 44 5.47 -11.67 -0.09
C PRO A 44 4.47 -11.30 -1.19
N HIS A 45 3.17 -11.16 -0.84
CA HIS A 45 2.09 -10.93 -1.80
C HIS A 45 1.74 -9.44 -1.93
N SER A 46 2.76 -8.58 -2.00
CA SER A 46 2.62 -7.13 -2.17
C SER A 46 3.64 -6.59 -3.17
N SER A 47 3.26 -5.53 -3.88
CA SER A 47 4.18 -4.76 -4.72
C SER A 47 5.30 -4.08 -3.92
N TRP A 48 5.15 -3.91 -2.60
CA TRP A 48 6.17 -3.37 -1.70
C TRP A 48 7.55 -4.00 -1.93
N GLN A 49 7.61 -5.33 -2.04
CA GLN A 49 8.84 -6.09 -2.27
C GLN A 49 9.58 -5.69 -3.54
N ALA A 50 8.83 -5.27 -4.58
CA ALA A 50 9.45 -4.78 -5.80
C ALA A 50 10.17 -3.46 -5.57
N TYR A 51 9.71 -2.59 -4.66
CA TYR A 51 10.35 -1.31 -4.39
C TYR A 51 11.60 -1.44 -3.50
N VAL A 52 11.58 -2.33 -2.50
CA VAL A 52 12.68 -2.45 -1.53
C VAL A 52 13.77 -3.45 -1.93
N THR A 53 13.56 -4.29 -2.94
CA THR A 53 14.57 -5.24 -3.40
C THR A 53 15.17 -4.84 -4.74
N ASP A 54 16.45 -5.16 -4.93
CA ASP A 54 17.18 -4.90 -6.19
C ASP A 54 16.88 -5.92 -7.30
N ARG A 55 15.86 -6.77 -7.12
CA ARG A 55 15.50 -7.78 -8.11
C ARG A 55 14.97 -7.11 -9.38
N SER A 56 15.19 -7.71 -10.54
CA SER A 56 14.53 -7.25 -11.76
C SER A 56 13.02 -7.47 -11.66
N THR A 57 12.23 -6.43 -11.87
CA THR A 57 10.76 -6.49 -11.85
C THR A 57 10.18 -5.69 -13.01
N LYS A 58 8.90 -5.90 -13.29
CA LYS A 58 8.16 -5.16 -14.33
C LYS A 58 7.55 -3.84 -13.81
N ILE A 59 7.80 -3.49 -12.56
CA ILE A 59 7.24 -2.30 -11.92
C ILE A 59 8.12 -1.10 -12.26
N ASN A 60 7.48 -0.01 -12.70
CA ASN A 60 8.15 1.27 -12.88
C ASN A 60 8.40 1.91 -11.50
N ARG A 61 9.54 1.58 -10.89
CA ARG A 61 9.92 2.08 -9.57
C ARG A 61 10.06 3.60 -9.54
N ALA A 62 10.63 4.18 -10.59
CA ALA A 62 10.87 5.62 -10.67
C ALA A 62 9.56 6.40 -10.57
N GLU A 63 8.57 6.03 -11.39
CA GLU A 63 7.24 6.67 -11.35
C GLU A 63 6.54 6.44 -10.00
N GLY A 64 6.61 5.23 -9.44
CA GLY A 64 5.97 4.95 -8.15
C GLY A 64 6.58 5.74 -6.99
N VAL A 65 7.90 5.95 -7.01
CA VAL A 65 8.64 6.75 -6.02
C VAL A 65 8.40 8.25 -6.22
N GLU A 66 8.28 8.71 -7.47
CA GLU A 66 8.03 10.12 -7.81
C GLU A 66 6.76 10.67 -7.14
N TRP A 67 5.74 9.83 -6.92
CA TRP A 67 4.52 10.21 -6.18
C TRP A 67 4.76 10.58 -4.70
N PHE A 68 5.95 10.30 -4.18
CA PHE A 68 6.40 10.61 -2.83
C PHE A 68 7.59 11.58 -2.81
N GLY A 69 8.04 12.03 -3.99
CA GLY A 69 9.22 12.86 -4.18
C GLY A 69 10.51 12.03 -4.22
N GLU A 70 10.87 11.43 -3.09
CA GLU A 70 12.15 10.72 -2.92
C GLU A 70 11.95 9.29 -2.39
N ARG A 71 12.90 8.40 -2.71
CA ARG A 71 12.81 6.98 -2.31
C ARG A 71 12.85 6.83 -0.79
N GLU A 72 13.68 7.61 -0.11
CA GLU A 72 13.80 7.58 1.33
C GLU A 72 12.48 8.00 2.00
N VAL A 73 11.78 8.99 1.43
CA VAL A 73 10.46 9.42 1.92
C VAL A 73 9.43 8.34 1.70
N PHE A 74 9.43 7.69 0.53
CA PHE A 74 8.58 6.53 0.26
C PHE A 74 8.79 5.45 1.33
N GLU A 75 10.02 5.02 1.58
CA GLU A 75 10.32 3.96 2.54
C GLU A 75 9.95 4.36 3.98
N GLN A 76 10.30 5.57 4.40
CA GLN A 76 10.01 6.09 5.75
C GLN A 76 8.50 6.18 6.03
N LEU A 77 7.70 6.67 5.08
CA LEU A 77 6.25 6.80 5.26
C LEU A 77 5.55 5.44 5.35
N HIS A 78 6.09 4.42 4.70
CA HIS A 78 5.55 3.06 4.77
C HIS A 78 5.90 2.36 6.08
N GLN A 79 7.12 2.56 6.59
CA GLN A 79 7.64 1.91 7.80
C GLN A 79 7.16 2.59 9.09
N ASN A 80 7.10 3.93 9.12
CA ASN A 80 6.81 4.71 10.33
C ASN A 80 5.37 5.20 10.38
N LEU A 81 4.41 4.35 10.02
CA LEU A 81 3.00 4.70 9.97
C LEU A 81 2.36 4.70 11.36
N ASP A 82 1.74 5.81 11.77
CA ASP A 82 0.80 5.80 12.91
C ASP A 82 -0.53 5.16 12.50
N ARG A 83 -0.62 3.85 12.69
CA ARG A 83 -1.70 3.00 12.16
C ARG A 83 -3.08 3.33 12.71
N ARG A 84 -3.18 3.75 13.97
CA ARG A 84 -4.48 3.99 14.64
C ARG A 84 -5.26 5.12 13.96
N ASN A 85 -4.58 6.18 13.58
CA ASN A 85 -5.18 7.35 12.94
C ASN A 85 -5.26 7.21 11.41
N PHE A 86 -4.41 6.36 10.83
CA PHE A 86 -4.29 6.25 9.39
C PHE A 86 -5.37 5.36 8.76
N VAL A 87 -5.68 4.22 9.39
CA VAL A 87 -6.64 3.24 8.86
C VAL A 87 -8.06 3.79 8.83
N SER A 88 -8.45 4.59 9.81
CA SER A 88 -9.81 5.16 9.90
C SER A 88 -10.19 6.04 8.70
N VAL A 89 -9.22 6.47 7.89
CA VAL A 89 -9.45 7.21 6.64
C VAL A 89 -9.99 6.30 5.52
N PHE A 90 -9.74 4.99 5.60
CA PHE A 90 -10.02 4.01 4.54
C PHE A 90 -11.11 3.00 4.91
N GLU A 91 -11.32 2.75 6.20
CA GLU A 91 -12.36 1.85 6.70
C GLU A 91 -13.60 2.65 7.16
N GLU A 92 -14.49 2.95 6.20
CA GLU A 92 -15.88 3.39 6.41
C GLU A 92 -16.90 2.27 6.12
#